data_AF-A0A5C4WM13-F1
#
_entry.id   AF-A0A5C4WM13-F1
#
_cell.length_a   1.000
_cell.length_b   1.000
_cell.length_c   1.000
_cell.angle_alpha   90.00
_cell.angle_beta   90.00
_cell.angle_gamma   90.00
#
_symmetry.space_group_name_H-M   'P 1'
#
loop_
_entity.id
_entity.type
_entity.pdbx_description
1 polymer ?
#
loop_
_entity_poly.entity_id
_entity_poly.type
_entity_poly.pdbx_seq_one_letter_code
_entity_poly.pdbx_strand_id
1 'polypeptide(L)'
;MSAFLAIVAVGLGTFACRAVFIIGLARRALPAPVLHALEYVGPATLSALIVAMMISDGHVEVGAAELAGLGVAAAIGLRTTNLTLILFAGMCAYWGVRAI
;
A
#
# COMPACT_ATOMS: atom_id res chain seq x y z
N MET A 1 14.44 21.29 -15.65
CA MET A 1 15.51 20.35 -16.03
C MET A 1 15.80 19.40 -14.86
N SER A 2 14.77 18.70 -14.39
CA SER A 2 14.77 18.02 -13.08
C SER A 2 13.87 16.77 -13.06
N ALA A 3 12.71 16.81 -13.73
CA ALA A 3 11.83 15.64 -13.84
C ALA A 3 12.50 14.42 -14.49
N PHE A 4 13.31 14.63 -15.54
CA PHE A 4 14.05 13.53 -16.19
C PHE A 4 15.04 12.86 -15.23
N LEU A 5 15.80 13.65 -14.46
CA LEU A 5 16.71 13.14 -13.42
C LEU A 5 15.94 12.44 -12.29
N ALA A 6 14.78 12.95 -11.88
CA ALA A 6 13.92 12.32 -10.88
C ALA A 6 13.39 10.95 -11.36
N ILE A 7 12.93 10.86 -12.61
CA ILE A 7 12.47 9.59 -13.21
C ILE A 7 13.62 8.58 -13.28
N VAL A 8 14.79 9.01 -13.74
CA VAL A 8 15.98 8.14 -13.80
C VAL A 8 16.40 7.68 -12.41
N ALA A 9 16.40 8.57 -11.41
CA ALA A 9 16.75 8.23 -10.04
C ALA A 9 15.75 7.24 -9.40
N VAL A 10 14.44 7.46 -9.57
CA VAL A 10 13.38 6.56 -9.08
C VAL A 10 13.46 5.21 -9.78
N GLY A 11 13.66 5.20 -11.10
CA GLY A 11 13.83 3.98 -11.89
C GLY A 11 15.04 3.18 -11.44
N LEU A 12 16.20 3.83 -11.29
CA LEU A 12 17.44 3.20 -10.85
C LEU A 12 17.31 2.67 -9.42
N GLY A 13 16.70 3.44 -8.51
CA GLY A 13 16.45 3.03 -7.13
C GLY A 13 15.53 1.81 -7.04
N THR A 14 14.46 1.78 -7.83
CA THR A 14 13.52 0.65 -7.88
C THR A 14 14.20 -0.62 -8.40
N PHE A 15 15.00 -0.50 -9.47
CA PHE A 15 15.76 -1.62 -10.02
C PHE A 15 16.85 -2.10 -9.07
N ALA A 16 17.58 -1.18 -8.43
CA ALA A 16 18.61 -1.51 -7.45
C ALA A 16 18.03 -2.27 -6.27
N CYS A 17 16.89 -1.82 -5.72
CA CYS A 17 16.20 -2.54 -4.64
C CYS A 17 15.86 -3.98 -5.03
N ARG A 18 15.37 -4.22 -6.25
CA ARG A 18 15.12 -5.58 -6.76
C ARG A 18 16.42 -6.36 -6.96
N ALA A 19 17.45 -5.72 -7.54
CA ALA A 19 18.72 -6.37 -7.88
C ALA A 19 19.48 -6.84 -6.65
N VAL A 20 19.42 -6.12 -5.53
CA VAL A 20 20.07 -6.51 -4.27
C VAL A 20 19.52 -7.85 -3.77
N PHE A 21 18.20 -8.06 -3.81
CA PHE A 21 17.59 -9.34 -3.41
C PHE A 21 17.88 -10.45 -4.42
N ILE A 22 17.79 -10.17 -5.73
CA ILE A 22 18.03 -11.18 -6.76
C ILE A 22 19.50 -11.62 -6.74
N ILE A 23 20.46 -10.70 -6.75
CA ILE A 23 21.89 -11.00 -6.82
C ILE A 23 22.41 -11.54 -5.48
N GLY A 24 21.95 -10.97 -4.36
CA GLY A 24 22.35 -11.38 -3.01
C GLY A 24 21.80 -12.73 -2.57
N LEU A 25 20.64 -13.14 -3.10
CA LEU A 25 19.93 -14.36 -2.68
C LEU A 25 19.81 -15.42 -3.79
N ALA A 26 20.34 -15.17 -4.99
CA ALA A 26 20.32 -16.06 -6.17
C ALA A 26 20.78 -17.50 -5.91
N ARG A 27 21.56 -17.75 -4.85
CA ARG A 27 22.15 -19.06 -4.55
C ARG A 27 21.68 -19.69 -3.24
N ARG A 28 20.77 -19.06 -2.48
CA ARG A 28 20.24 -19.63 -1.23
C ARG A 28 18.75 -19.85 -1.31
N ALA A 29 18.31 -21.04 -0.87
CA ALA A 29 16.91 -21.29 -0.61
C ALA A 29 16.43 -20.32 0.48
N LEU A 30 15.41 -19.54 0.17
CA LEU A 30 14.74 -18.67 1.13
C LEU A 30 14.13 -19.53 2.24
N PRO A 31 14.35 -19.20 3.53
CA PRO A 31 13.69 -19.91 4.62
C PRO A 31 12.17 -19.65 4.56
N ALA A 32 11.37 -20.70 4.85
CA ALA A 32 9.91 -20.67 4.83
C ALA A 32 9.22 -19.43 5.45
N PRO A 33 9.68 -18.85 6.58
CA PRO A 33 9.08 -17.63 7.13
C PRO A 33 9.21 -16.39 6.21
N VAL A 34 10.30 -16.29 5.45
CA VAL A 34 10.50 -15.14 4.54
C VAL A 34 9.59 -15.23 3.33
N LEU A 35 9.33 -16.45 2.83
CA LEU A 35 8.38 -16.68 1.75
C LEU A 35 6.95 -16.28 2.15
N HIS A 36 6.51 -16.70 3.34
CA HIS A 36 5.21 -16.30 3.89
C HIS A 36 5.10 -14.78 4.05
N ALA A 37 6.14 -14.11 4.55
CA ALA A 37 6.14 -12.66 4.64
C ALA A 37 6.05 -11.98 3.27
N LEU A 38 6.67 -12.56 2.23
CA LEU A 38 6.63 -12.05 0.87
C LEU A 38 5.22 -12.12 0.26
N GLU A 39 4.41 -13.13 0.61
CA GLU A 39 3.02 -13.25 0.17
C GLU A 39 2.14 -12.07 0.66
N TYR A 40 2.48 -11.48 1.81
CA TYR A 40 1.76 -10.34 2.39
C TYR A 40 2.28 -8.97 1.94
N VAL A 41 3.31 -8.90 1.08
CA VAL A 41 3.86 -7.62 0.59
C VAL A 41 2.83 -6.84 -0.24
N GLY A 42 2.04 -7.51 -1.08
CA GLY A 42 0.98 -6.86 -1.87
C GLY A 42 -0.04 -6.12 -0.98
N PRO A 43 -0.73 -6.83 -0.05
CA PRO A 43 -1.63 -6.20 0.90
C PRO A 43 -0.97 -5.11 1.78
N ALA A 44 0.28 -5.32 2.19
CA ALA A 44 1.01 -4.36 3.03
C ALA A 44 1.33 -3.06 2.28
N THR A 45 1.74 -3.15 1.02
CA THR A 45 2.03 -1.95 0.20
C THR A 45 0.77 -1.15 -0.10
N LEU A 46 -0.36 -1.80 -0.38
CA LEU A 46 -1.65 -1.12 -0.52
C LEU A 46 -2.06 -0.38 0.76
N SER A 47 -1.87 -1.00 1.93
CA SER A 47 -2.16 -0.37 3.23
C SER A 47 -1.27 0.85 3.48
N ALA A 48 0.03 0.72 3.19
CA ALA A 48 0.98 1.83 3.30
C ALA A 48 0.64 2.98 2.35
N LEU A 49 0.17 2.68 1.13
CA LEU A 49 -0.24 3.68 0.15
C LEU A 49 -1.45 4.48 0.64
N ILE A 50 -2.43 3.82 1.26
CA ILE A 50 -3.59 4.49 1.86
C ILE A 50 -3.14 5.46 2.96
N VAL A 51 -2.26 5.01 3.86
CA VAL A 51 -1.72 5.86 4.94
C VAL A 51 -0.90 7.03 4.37
N ALA A 52 -0.11 6.78 3.32
CA ALA A 52 0.68 7.82 2.67
C ALA A 52 -0.21 8.87 1.98
N MET A 53 -1.34 8.46 1.38
CA MET A 53 -2.32 9.37 0.79
C MET A 53 -3.06 10.21 1.85
N MET A 54 -3.12 9.74 3.09
CA MET A 54 -3.77 10.42 4.22
C MET A 54 -2.88 11.53 4.82
N ILE A 55 -1.58 11.53 4.50
CA ILE A 55 -0.64 12.60 4.83
C ILE A 55 -0.47 13.47 3.57
N SER A 56 -0.89 14.72 3.63
CA SER A 56 -0.65 15.70 2.57
C SER A 56 -0.06 16.97 3.17
N ASP A 57 1.07 17.45 2.62
CA ASP A 57 1.73 18.71 3.02
C ASP A 57 2.06 18.85 4.53
N GLY A 58 2.30 17.72 5.22
CA GLY A 58 2.59 17.71 6.66
C GLY A 58 1.37 17.91 7.57
N HIS A 59 0.18 18.03 6.99
CA HIS A 59 -1.08 18.03 7.71
C HIS A 59 -1.85 16.73 7.47
N VAL A 60 -2.51 16.28 8.53
CA VAL A 60 -3.43 15.16 8.48
C VAL A 60 -4.76 15.73 7.97
N GLU A 61 -4.88 15.88 6.65
CA GLU A 61 -6.16 16.22 5.99
C GLU A 61 -7.06 14.99 6.03
N VAL A 62 -7.66 14.77 7.19
CA VAL A 62 -8.55 13.64 7.40
C VAL A 62 -9.97 14.16 7.39
N GLY A 63 -10.62 14.06 6.24
CA GLY A 63 -12.04 14.33 6.12
C GLY A 63 -12.85 13.28 6.86
N ALA A 64 -14.07 13.64 7.28
CA ALA A 64 -15.03 12.69 7.86
C ALA A 64 -15.32 11.51 6.92
N ALA A 65 -15.26 11.74 5.59
CA ALA A 65 -15.39 10.71 4.57
C ALA A 65 -14.22 9.72 4.53
N GLU A 66 -12.98 10.19 4.72
CA GLU A 66 -11.80 9.31 4.81
C GLU A 66 -11.83 8.45 6.05
N LEU A 67 -12.19 9.02 7.22
CA LEU A 67 -12.35 8.25 8.47
C LEU A 67 -13.44 7.19 8.35
N ALA A 68 -14.58 7.53 7.75
CA ALA A 68 -15.65 6.57 7.53
C ALA A 68 -15.24 5.44 6.57
N GLY A 69 -14.58 5.78 5.46
CA GLY A 69 -14.06 4.81 4.50
C GLY A 69 -13.01 3.87 5.12
N LEU A 70 -12.04 4.42 5.86
CA LEU A 70 -11.00 3.67 6.57
C LEU A 70 -11.58 2.80 7.68
N GLY A 71 -12.52 3.32 8.47
CA GLY A 71 -13.15 2.57 9.55
C GLY A 71 -13.92 1.35 9.04
N VAL A 72 -14.69 1.52 7.95
CA VAL A 72 -15.42 0.42 7.31
C VAL A 72 -14.47 -0.60 6.69
N ALA A 73 -13.44 -0.13 5.98
CA ALA A 73 -12.43 -1.01 5.39
C ALA A 73 -11.67 -1.81 6.47
N ALA A 74 -11.27 -1.17 7.58
CA ALA A 74 -10.60 -1.83 8.69
C ALA A 74 -11.52 -2.86 9.38
N ALA A 75 -12.78 -2.52 9.63
CA ALA A 75 -13.74 -3.42 10.26
C ALA A 75 -14.00 -4.69 9.43
N ILE A 76 -14.05 -4.55 8.10
CA ILE A 76 -14.25 -5.68 7.18
C ILE A 76 -12.95 -6.47 7.01
N GLY A 77 -11.81 -5.81 6.96
CA GLY A 77 -10.49 -6.44 6.90
C GLY A 77 -10.16 -7.28 8.14
N LEU A 78 -10.67 -6.91 9.32
CA LEU A 78 -10.55 -7.72 10.53
C LEU A 78 -11.42 -9.00 10.48
N ARG A 79 -12.46 -9.04 9.64
CA ARG A 79 -13.34 -10.20 9.50
C ARG A 79 -13.07 -11.05 8.27
N THR A 80 -12.43 -10.49 7.24
CA THR A 80 -12.39 -11.08 5.91
C THR A 80 -11.02 -10.88 5.26
N THR A 81 -10.40 -11.96 4.78
CA THR A 81 -9.14 -11.89 3.99
C THR A 81 -9.39 -11.50 2.51
N ASN A 82 -10.64 -11.43 2.07
CA ASN A 82 -11.00 -11.10 0.70
C ASN A 82 -10.85 -9.59 0.43
N LEU A 83 -9.72 -9.22 -0.19
CA LEU A 83 -9.37 -7.85 -0.57
C LEU A 83 -10.46 -7.14 -1.36
N THR A 84 -11.17 -7.84 -2.25
CA THR A 84 -12.21 -7.24 -3.09
C THR A 84 -13.37 -6.70 -2.26
N LEU A 85 -13.79 -7.44 -1.22
CA LEU A 85 -14.87 -7.01 -0.33
C LEU A 85 -14.46 -5.80 0.52
N ILE A 86 -13.23 -5.79 1.03
CA ILE A 86 -12.68 -4.67 1.81
C ILE A 86 -12.65 -3.41 0.95
N LEU A 87 -12.11 -3.51 -0.26
CA LEU A 87 -11.97 -2.38 -1.17
C LEU A 87 -13.33 -1.83 -1.59
N PHE A 88 -14.25 -2.71 -1.98
CA PHE A 88 -15.58 -2.33 -2.44
C PHE A 88 -16.38 -1.64 -1.33
N ALA A 89 -16.40 -2.21 -0.13
CA ALA A 89 -17.12 -1.63 0.99
C ALA A 89 -16.50 -0.31 1.46
N GLY A 90 -15.16 -0.20 1.50
CA GLY A 90 -14.46 1.04 1.81
C GLY A 90 -14.77 2.15 0.80
N MET A 91 -14.76 1.83 -0.50
CA MET A 91 -15.14 2.79 -1.56
C MET A 91 -16.60 3.20 -1.48
N CYS A 92 -17.53 2.26 -1.23
CA CYS A 92 -18.94 2.57 -1.05
C CYS A 92 -19.18 3.50 0.16
N ALA A 93 -18.52 3.25 1.29
CA ALA A 93 -18.62 4.09 2.48
C ALA A 93 -18.04 5.49 2.24
N TYR A 94 -16.86 5.57 1.61
CA TYR A 94 -16.25 6.85 1.24
C TYR A 94 -17.16 7.67 0.32
N TRP A 95 -17.71 7.04 -0.72
CA TRP A 95 -18.62 7.71 -1.65
C TRP A 95 -19.93 8.13 -0.99
N GLY A 96 -20.50 7.28 -0.13
CA GLY A 96 -21.73 7.60 0.59
C GLY A 96 -21.58 8.80 1.51
N VAL A 97 -20.45 8.92 2.21
CA VAL A 97 -20.19 10.05 3.12
C VAL A 97 -19.72 11.29 2.39
N ARG A 98 -19.02 11.16 1.26
CA ARG A 98 -18.62 12.29 0.42
C ARG A 98 -19.78 12.90 -0.37
N ALA A 99 -20.85 12.14 -0.61
CA ALA A 99 -22.04 12.61 -1.33
C ALA A 99 -23.01 13.43 -0.46
N ILE A 100 -22.82 13.44 0.86
CA ILE A 100 -23.61 14.17 1.86
C ILE A 100 -22.84 15.44 2.24
#